data_AF-U2F7B7-F1
#
_entry.id   AF-U2F7B7-F1
#
_cell.length_a   1.000
_cell.length_b   1.000
_cell.length_c   1.000
_cell.angle_alpha   90.00
_cell.angle_beta   90.00
_cell.angle_gamma   90.00
#
_symmetry.space_group_name_H-M   'P 1'
#
loop_
_entity.id
_entity.type
_entity.pdbx_description
1 polymer ?
#
loop_
_entity_poly.entity_id
_entity_poly.type
_entity_poly.pdbx_seq_one_letter_code
_entity_poly.pdbx_strand_id
1 'polypeptide(L)' 'MRAAFFNISSELKDGTYIMIAKNGITEISFEKICKNLSWSTKKMGCLK' A
#
# COMPACT_ATOMS: atom_id res chain seq x y z
N MET A 1 0.50 -4.36 7.63
CA MET A 1 -0.13 -4.33 6.30
C MET A 1 -1.56 -3.79 6.31
N ARG A 2 -2.51 -4.41 7.03
CA ARG A 2 -3.91 -3.92 7.07
C ARG A 2 -4.03 -2.43 7.42
N ALA A 3 -3.34 -1.97 8.46
CA ALA A 3 -3.32 -0.56 8.85
C ALA A 3 -2.75 0.36 7.75
N ALA A 4 -1.69 -0.07 7.06
CA ALA A 4 -1.11 0.71 5.97
C ALA A 4 -2.05 0.81 4.76
N PHE A 5 -2.79 -0.26 4.45
CA PHE A 5 -3.82 -0.23 3.40
C PHE A 5 -4.99 0.68 3.77
N PHE A 6 -5.47 0.59 5.02
CA PHE A 6 -6.58 1.43 5.49
C PHE A 6 -6.29 2.93 5.32
N ASN A 7 -5.03 3.35 5.47
CA ASN A 7 -4.61 4.74 5.27
C ASN A 7 -4.77 5.25 3.83
N ILE A 8 -4.83 4.35 2.84
CA ILE A 8 -4.95 4.75 1.43
C ILE A 8 -6.26 4.26 0.79
N SER A 9 -7.04 3.42 1.47
CA SER A 9 -8.18 2.73 0.86
C SER A 9 -9.30 3.67 0.39
N SER A 10 -9.44 4.84 1.02
CA SER A 10 -10.40 5.87 0.59
C SER A 10 -10.03 6.52 -0.74
N GLU A 11 -8.75 6.51 -1.11
CA GLU A 11 -8.22 7.12 -2.33
C GLU A 11 -8.13 6.13 -3.51
N LEU A 12 -8.37 4.84 -3.26
CA LEU A 12 -8.25 3.79 -4.28
C LEU A 12 -9.54 3.61 -5.07
N LYS A 13 -9.42 3.42 -6.37
CA LYS A 13 -10.53 3.00 -7.25
C LYS A 13 -11.16 1.70 -6.74
N ASP A 14 -12.44 1.51 -7.07
CA ASP A 14 -13.14 0.29 -6.68
C ASP A 14 -12.51 -0.92 -7.41
N GLY A 15 -12.20 -1.98 -6.67
CA GLY A 15 -11.51 -3.14 -7.21
C GLY A 15 -10.96 -4.08 -6.15
N THR A 16 -10.34 -5.17 -6.60
CA THR A 16 -9.68 -6.14 -5.73
C THR A 16 -8.18 -5.87 -5.69
N TYR A 17 -7.62 -5.71 -4.49
CA TYR A 17 -6.21 -5.44 -4.26
C TYR A 17 -5.56 -6.61 -3.52
N ILE A 18 -4.55 -7.23 -4.15
CA ILE A 18 -3.76 -8.30 -3.54
C ILE A 18 -2.39 -7.75 -3.18
N MET A 19 -2.08 -7.73 -1.88
CA MET A 19 -0.76 -7.33 -1.38
C MET A 19 0.03 -8.55 -0.97
N ILE A 20 1.22 -8.70 -1.55
CA ILE A 20 2.15 -9.79 -1.22
C ILE A 20 3.36 -9.18 -0.52
N ALA A 21 3.56 -9.53 0.75
CA ALA A 21 4.74 -9.10 1.50
C ALA A 21 5.93 -10.00 1.14
N LYS A 22 7.03 -9.39 0.69
CA LYS A 22 8.29 -10.11 0.46
C LYS A 22 9.04 -10.32 1.77
N ASN A 23 10.01 -11.24 1.76
CA ASN A 23 10.91 -11.44 2.88
C ASN A 23 11.62 -10.11 3.26
N GLY A 24 11.84 -9.89 4.55
CA GLY A 24 12.43 -8.66 5.07
C GLY A 24 11.45 -7.48 5.26
N ILE A 25 10.14 -7.67 5.06
CA ILE A 25 9.14 -6.61 5.32
C ILE A 25 9.17 -6.12 6.78
N THR A 26 9.60 -6.97 7.71
CA THR A 26 9.75 -6.66 9.14
C THR A 26 10.92 -5.74 9.44
N GLU A 27 11.89 -5.62 8.52
CA GLU A 27 13.03 -4.71 8.63
C GLU A 27 12.69 -3.30 8.13
N ILE A 28 11.52 -3.12 7.49
CA ILE A 28 11.05 -1.85 6.97
C ILE A 28 10.16 -1.18 8.01
N SER A 29 10.46 0.08 8.34
CA SER A 29 9.62 0.86 9.25
C SER A 29 8.20 1.01 8.73
N PHE A 30 7.22 1.05 9.63
CA PHE A 30 5.82 1.20 9.26
C PHE A 30 5.56 2.44 8.38
N GLU A 31 6.20 3.57 8.71
CA GLU A 31 6.12 4.79 7.91
C GLU A 31 6.59 4.57 6.46
N LYS A 32 7.69 3.84 6.28
CA LYS A 32 8.23 3.55 4.96
C LYS A 32 7.34 2.56 4.19
N ILE A 33 6.67 1.63 4.88
CA ILE A 33 5.64 0.78 4.28
C ILE A 33 4.48 1.64 3.74
N CYS A 34 3.96 2.59 4.54
CA CYS A 34 2.89 3.49 4.10
C CYS A 34 3.29 4.34 2.89
N LYS A 35 4.48 4.95 2.92
CA LYS A 35 5.03 5.74 1.80
C LYS A 35 5.19 4.91 0.53
N ASN A 36 5.78 3.72 0.64
CA ASN A 36 5.97 2.82 -0.49
C ASN A 36 4.62 2.38 -1.09
N LEU A 37 3.64 2.09 -0.23
CA LEU A 37 2.32 1.68 -0.66
C LEU A 37 1.62 2.78 -1.46
N SER A 38 1.55 4.00 -0.92
CA SER A 38 0.98 5.17 -1.60
C SER A 38 1.69 5.46 -2.93
N TRP A 39 3.02 5.42 -2.97
CA TRP A 39 3.78 5.62 -4.20
C TRP A 39 3.46 4.55 -5.26
N SER A 40 3.39 3.27 -4.84
CA SER A 40 3.11 2.16 -5.75
C SER A 40 1.69 2.24 -6.33
N THR A 41 0.67 2.54 -5.51
CA THR A 41 -0.72 2.64 -5.98
C THR A 41 -0.94 3.84 -6.88
N LYS A 42 -0.26 4.97 -6.63
CA LYS A 42 -0.20 6.11 -7.56
C LYS A 42 0.42 5.69 -8.89
N LYS A 43 1.57 5.03 -8.86
CA LYS A 43 2.30 4.61 -10.07
C LYS A 43 1.51 3.58 -10.89
N MET A 44 0.73 2.71 -10.25
CA MET A 44 -0.13 1.74 -10.91
C MET A 44 -1.45 2.35 -11.43
N GLY A 45 -1.71 3.64 -11.22
CA GLY A 45 -2.94 4.29 -11.65
C GLY A 45 -4.17 3.85 -10.86
N CYS A 46 -3.97 3.29 -9.66
CA CYS A 46 -5.02 2.76 -8.81
C CYS A 46 -5.75 3.84 -7.99
N LEU A 47 -5.21 5.06 -7.92
CA LEU A 47 -5.86 6.18 -7.25
C LEU A 47 -7.06 6.69 -8.07
N LYS A 48 -8.14 7.11 -7.38
CA LYS A 48 -9.33 7.74 -7.96
C LYS A 48 -8.99 9.03 -8.69
#